data_AF-A0A8J4E704-F1
#
_entry.id   AF-A0A8J4E704-F1
#
_cell.length_a   1.000
_cell.length_b   1.000
_cell.length_c   1.000
_cell.angle_alpha   90.00
_cell.angle_beta   90.00
_cell.angle_gamma   90.00
#
_symmetry.space_group_name_H-M   'P 1'
#
loop_
_entity.id
_entity.type
_entity.pdbx_description
1 polymer ?
#
loop_
_entity_poly.entity_id
_entity_poly.type
_entity_poly.pdbx_seq_one_letter_code
_entity_poly.pdbx_strand_id
1 'polypeptide(L)'
;MFSVRTIVLIIAAGAALAACDPAPTTTSGPTAPPTTTPPTTATTAASPANTATDTPPPTSTRTPTPGNADAPDACPVSAQTLLGVLKGTDIAHRGGDPTALEGVSCYKNYAYARDADKTQTHERAYFLFGYVRPGNRWIPLNLGTGGVCEGYVLDKAVRDRLGEGC
;
A
#
# COMPACT_ATOMS: atom_id res chain seq x y z
N MET A 1 -15.25 -24.09 -45.74
CA MET A 1 -14.43 -25.12 -45.07
C MET A 1 -12.99 -24.64 -45.07
N PHE A 2 -12.56 -23.93 -44.03
CA PHE A 2 -11.16 -23.52 -43.88
C PHE A 2 -10.63 -24.23 -42.64
N SER A 3 -9.77 -25.21 -42.91
CA SER A 3 -9.03 -26.01 -41.94
C SER A 3 -7.72 -25.27 -41.65
N VAL A 4 -7.52 -24.81 -40.42
CA VAL A 4 -6.22 -24.24 -40.01
C VAL A 4 -5.83 -24.85 -38.68
N ARG A 5 -4.62 -25.39 -38.69
CA ARG A 5 -4.04 -26.38 -37.79
C ARG A 5 -3.67 -25.78 -36.44
N THR A 6 -4.04 -26.50 -35.39
CA THR A 6 -3.50 -26.43 -34.03
C THR A 6 -1.97 -26.54 -34.03
N ILE A 7 -1.28 -25.56 -33.45
CA ILE A 7 0.14 -25.66 -33.09
C ILE A 7 0.21 -25.62 -31.56
N VAL A 8 0.48 -26.80 -30.98
CA VAL A 8 0.78 -27.01 -29.57
C VAL A 8 2.28 -26.73 -29.38
N LEU A 9 2.63 -25.76 -28.54
CA LEU A 9 4.00 -25.57 -28.05
C LEU A 9 4.04 -25.92 -26.56
N ILE A 10 4.59 -27.10 -26.26
CA ILE A 10 4.98 -27.53 -24.92
C ILE A 10 6.47 -27.21 -24.80
N ILE A 11 6.83 -26.30 -23.89
CA ILE A 11 8.22 -26.14 -23.44
C ILE A 11 8.23 -26.41 -21.94
N ALA A 12 8.84 -27.53 -21.58
CA ALA A 12 9.19 -27.94 -20.24
C ALA A 12 10.69 -27.68 -19.99
N ALA A 13 11.08 -27.76 -18.72
CA ALA A 13 12.42 -27.63 -18.12
C ALA A 13 12.74 -26.21 -17.60
N GLY A 14 13.26 -26.01 -16.39
CA GLY A 14 13.74 -26.96 -15.38
C GLY A 14 14.07 -26.22 -14.09
N ALA A 15 14.13 -26.96 -12.99
CA ALA A 15 14.41 -26.48 -11.65
C ALA A 15 15.86 -25.96 -11.49
N ALA A 16 16.04 -24.94 -10.65
CA ALA A 16 17.29 -24.68 -9.96
C ALA A 16 16.99 -24.25 -8.51
N LEU A 17 17.33 -25.13 -7.57
CA LEU A 17 17.41 -24.87 -6.13
C LEU A 17 18.63 -24.00 -5.87
N ALA A 18 18.46 -22.83 -5.24
CA ALA A 18 19.55 -22.08 -4.67
C ALA A 18 19.27 -21.88 -3.17
N ALA A 19 19.90 -22.73 -2.37
CA ALA A 19 20.07 -22.56 -0.93
C ALA A 19 21.18 -21.54 -0.68
N CYS A 20 21.00 -20.63 0.27
CA CYS A 20 22.07 -20.10 1.13
C CYS A 20 21.45 -19.28 2.27
N ASP A 21 21.49 -19.85 3.47
CA ASP A 21 21.50 -19.14 4.75
C ASP A 21 22.90 -19.40 5.34
N PRO A 22 23.58 -18.36 5.86
CA PRO A 22 23.71 -18.31 7.32
C PRO A 22 23.68 -16.89 7.93
N ALA A 23 22.99 -16.76 9.07
CA ALA A 23 23.25 -15.80 10.16
C ALA A 23 24.69 -15.98 10.76
N PRO A 24 25.22 -15.20 11.74
CA PRO A 24 24.65 -14.11 12.56
C PRO A 24 25.60 -12.88 12.77
N THR A 25 25.16 -11.82 13.47
CA THR A 25 26.07 -11.07 14.37
C THR A 25 25.30 -10.29 15.45
N THR A 26 25.55 -10.66 16.68
CA THR A 26 25.18 -9.94 17.91
C THR A 26 25.97 -8.63 18.01
N THR A 27 25.32 -7.53 18.36
CA THR A 27 25.98 -6.35 18.93
C THR A 27 25.24 -5.96 20.20
N SER A 28 25.97 -6.01 21.31
CA SER A 28 25.53 -5.62 22.64
C SER A 28 25.91 -4.17 22.94
N GLY A 29 25.00 -3.46 23.61
CA GLY A 29 25.34 -2.40 24.58
C GLY A 29 24.61 -1.06 24.38
N PRO A 30 24.51 -0.19 25.41
CA PRO A 30 24.57 -0.44 26.86
C PRO A 30 23.29 -0.01 27.61
N THR A 31 23.21 -0.53 28.84
CA THR A 31 22.26 -0.26 29.92
C THR A 31 22.21 1.21 30.36
N ALA A 32 21.01 1.71 30.64
CA ALA A 32 20.78 2.82 31.59
C ALA A 32 19.54 2.52 32.46
N PRO A 33 19.65 2.56 33.80
CA PRO A 33 18.53 2.62 34.74
C PRO A 33 18.46 4.02 35.42
N PRO A 34 17.52 4.30 36.35
CA PRO A 34 16.07 4.34 36.19
C PRO A 34 15.45 5.68 36.70
N THR A 35 14.11 5.78 36.61
CA THR A 35 13.21 6.52 37.54
C THR A 35 13.06 8.04 37.42
N THR A 36 11.82 8.52 37.16
CA THR A 36 11.00 9.29 38.14
C THR A 36 9.59 9.56 37.60
N THR A 37 8.61 9.34 38.48
CA THR A 37 7.15 9.61 38.41
C THR A 37 6.81 10.26 39.77
N PRO A 38 5.75 11.07 40.03
CA PRO A 38 4.82 11.92 39.24
C PRO A 38 4.80 13.40 39.79
N PRO A 39 3.83 14.30 39.46
CA PRO A 39 2.48 14.24 40.04
C PRO A 39 1.33 14.50 39.05
N THR A 40 0.19 13.89 39.40
CA THR A 40 -1.16 14.09 38.89
C THR A 40 -1.62 15.53 39.07
N THR A 41 -2.27 16.12 38.07
CA THR A 41 -3.18 17.25 38.27
C THR A 41 -4.46 16.99 37.49
N ALA A 42 -5.52 16.66 38.22
CA ALA A 42 -6.87 16.63 37.68
C ALA A 42 -7.28 18.08 37.36
N THR A 43 -7.73 18.33 36.13
CA THR A 43 -8.51 19.53 35.82
C THR A 43 -9.79 19.07 35.15
N THR A 44 -10.85 19.04 35.97
CA THR A 44 -12.23 18.98 35.54
C THR A 44 -12.61 20.34 34.96
N ALA A 45 -13.03 20.39 33.69
CA ALA A 45 -13.76 21.54 33.16
C ALA A 45 -14.77 21.10 32.11
N ALA A 46 -16.03 21.34 32.49
CA ALA A 46 -17.31 21.31 31.80
C ALA A 46 -17.37 21.00 30.28
N SER A 47 -18.25 20.04 29.98
CA SER A 47 -18.96 19.86 28.71
C SER A 47 -19.87 21.05 28.41
N PRO A 48 -19.80 21.64 27.20
CA PRO A 48 -20.99 22.13 26.52
C PRO A 48 -21.49 21.07 25.54
N ALA A 49 -22.72 20.63 25.75
CA ALA A 49 -23.48 19.82 24.82
C ALA A 49 -23.74 20.63 23.54
N ASN A 50 -22.96 20.37 22.49
CA ASN A 50 -23.31 20.77 21.14
C ASN A 50 -24.06 19.63 20.49
N THR A 51 -25.37 19.80 20.38
CA THR A 51 -26.26 19.00 19.52
C THR A 51 -25.69 19.01 18.10
N ALA A 52 -25.05 17.92 17.70
CA ALA A 52 -24.63 17.70 16.32
C ALA A 52 -25.87 17.34 15.51
N THR A 53 -26.41 18.30 14.77
CA THR A 53 -27.30 18.03 13.65
C THR A 53 -26.50 17.27 12.59
N ASP A 54 -26.90 16.02 12.33
CA ASP A 54 -26.42 15.18 11.23
C ASP A 54 -26.51 15.95 9.89
N THR A 55 -25.40 16.54 9.48
CA THR A 55 -25.20 17.01 8.11
C THR A 55 -24.03 16.21 7.56
N PRO A 56 -24.22 15.34 6.56
CA PRO A 56 -23.12 14.58 5.97
C PRO A 56 -22.07 15.57 5.42
N PRO A 57 -20.77 15.33 5.64
CA PRO A 57 -19.72 16.20 5.11
C PRO A 57 -19.80 16.21 3.58
N PRO A 58 -19.63 17.37 2.92
CA PRO A 58 -19.65 17.41 1.46
C PRO A 58 -18.49 16.57 0.91
N THR A 59 -18.84 15.59 0.08
CA THR A 59 -17.91 14.80 -0.74
C THR A 59 -17.09 15.75 -1.60
N SER A 60 -15.90 16.13 -1.11
CA SER A 60 -14.93 16.92 -1.87
C SER A 60 -14.28 16.01 -2.90
N THR A 61 -14.90 15.86 -4.06
CA THR A 61 -14.27 15.30 -5.25
C THR A 61 -13.22 16.29 -5.75
N ARG A 62 -12.00 16.24 -5.20
CA ARG A 62 -10.86 16.92 -5.80
C ARG A 62 -10.44 16.13 -7.03
N THR A 63 -10.69 16.69 -8.21
CA THR A 63 -10.03 16.26 -9.44
C THR A 63 -8.52 16.52 -9.31
N PRO A 64 -7.64 15.52 -9.47
CA PRO A 64 -6.20 15.75 -9.38
C PRO A 64 -5.73 16.59 -10.57
N THR A 65 -5.27 17.80 -10.28
CA THR A 65 -4.53 18.65 -11.23
C THR A 65 -3.08 18.18 -11.24
N PRO A 66 -2.50 17.80 -12.39
CA PRO A 66 -1.10 17.40 -12.44
C PRO A 66 -0.22 18.66 -12.54
N GLY A 67 0.62 18.89 -11.54
CA GLY A 67 1.72 19.85 -11.63
C GLY A 67 2.07 20.53 -10.33
N ASN A 68 3.00 19.95 -9.57
CA ASN A 68 4.14 20.68 -9.02
C ASN A 68 5.17 19.69 -8.46
N ALA A 69 6.41 19.77 -8.96
CA ALA A 69 7.45 18.78 -8.73
C ALA A 69 8.20 18.89 -7.39
N ASP A 70 7.79 19.76 -6.46
CA ASP A 70 8.65 20.11 -5.29
C ASP A 70 7.92 20.24 -3.93
N ALA A 71 6.66 19.79 -3.83
CA ALA A 71 6.02 19.53 -2.53
C ALA A 71 5.95 18.01 -2.30
N PRO A 72 5.94 17.50 -1.05
CA PRO A 72 5.43 16.16 -0.81
C PRO A 72 3.96 16.19 -1.23
N ASP A 73 3.69 15.86 -2.49
CA ASP A 73 2.35 15.82 -3.07
C ASP A 73 1.50 14.96 -2.15
N ALA A 74 0.59 15.60 -1.42
CA ALA A 74 -0.41 14.90 -0.64
C ALA A 74 -1.12 13.98 -1.62
N CYS A 75 -1.05 12.67 -1.38
CA CYS A 75 -1.54 11.69 -2.35
C CYS A 75 -2.98 12.05 -2.75
N PRO A 76 -3.27 12.21 -4.06
CA PRO A 76 -4.59 12.65 -4.51
C PRO A 76 -5.68 11.59 -4.30
N VAL A 77 -5.34 10.39 -3.84
CA VAL A 77 -6.25 9.27 -3.63
C VAL A 77 -6.19 8.79 -2.18
N SER A 78 -7.36 8.51 -1.60
CA SER A 78 -7.46 7.99 -0.24
C SER A 78 -7.32 6.47 -0.20
N ALA A 79 -6.99 5.94 0.98
CA ALA A 79 -6.96 4.49 1.24
C ALA A 79 -8.31 3.84 0.93
N GLN A 80 -9.43 4.51 1.24
CA GLN A 80 -10.78 4.01 0.97
C GLN A 80 -11.06 3.91 -0.54
N THR A 81 -10.60 4.87 -1.34
CA THR A 81 -10.74 4.80 -2.80
C THR A 81 -9.93 3.65 -3.37
N LEU A 82 -8.69 3.46 -2.91
CA LEU A 82 -7.83 2.34 -3.33
C LEU A 82 -8.42 0.98 -2.91
N LEU A 83 -8.96 0.90 -1.70
CA LEU A 83 -9.66 -0.30 -1.22
C LEU A 83 -10.89 -0.59 -2.09
N GLY A 84 -11.63 0.45 -2.48
CA GLY A 84 -12.80 0.31 -3.35
C GLY A 84 -12.46 -0.29 -4.72
N VAL A 85 -11.33 0.08 -5.32
CA VAL A 85 -10.87 -0.51 -6.60
C VAL A 85 -10.22 -1.89 -6.42
N LEU A 86 -9.74 -2.21 -5.22
CA LEU A 86 -9.15 -3.51 -4.92
C LEU A 86 -10.21 -4.58 -4.68
N LYS A 87 -11.30 -4.26 -3.98
CA LYS A 87 -12.36 -5.21 -3.58
C LYS A 87 -12.89 -6.05 -4.75
N GLY A 88 -12.98 -7.36 -4.53
CA GLY A 88 -13.50 -8.32 -5.51
C GLY A 88 -12.58 -8.58 -6.70
N THR A 89 -11.35 -8.08 -6.67
CA THR A 89 -10.33 -8.43 -7.66
C THR A 89 -9.55 -9.66 -7.19
N ASP A 90 -9.01 -10.42 -8.13
CA ASP A 90 -8.10 -11.53 -7.84
C ASP A 90 -6.85 -11.09 -7.05
N ILE A 91 -6.43 -9.84 -7.20
CA ILE A 91 -5.34 -9.23 -6.43
C ILE A 91 -5.74 -9.09 -4.95
N ALA A 92 -6.98 -8.71 -4.65
CA ALA A 92 -7.48 -8.68 -3.27
C ALA A 92 -7.50 -10.07 -2.65
N HIS A 93 -8.05 -11.06 -3.35
CA HIS A 93 -8.16 -12.43 -2.87
C HIS A 93 -6.79 -13.04 -2.54
N ARG A 94 -5.82 -12.86 -3.44
CA ARG A 94 -4.43 -13.30 -3.21
C ARG A 94 -3.73 -12.54 -2.08
N GLY A 95 -4.13 -11.30 -1.84
CA GLY A 95 -3.66 -10.46 -0.73
C GLY A 95 -4.40 -10.69 0.59
N GLY A 96 -5.26 -11.71 0.71
CA GLY A 96 -5.99 -12.02 1.94
C GLY A 96 -7.26 -11.20 2.16
N ASP A 97 -7.83 -10.62 1.10
CA ASP A 97 -9.06 -9.83 1.12
C ASP A 97 -9.05 -8.70 2.17
N PRO A 98 -8.15 -7.71 2.01
CA PRO A 98 -7.97 -6.66 3.00
C PRO A 98 -9.28 -5.91 3.24
N THR A 99 -9.57 -5.62 4.51
CA THR A 99 -10.76 -4.84 4.91
C THR A 99 -10.45 -3.35 5.04
N ALA A 100 -9.17 -2.99 5.18
CA ALA A 100 -8.67 -1.63 5.27
C ALA A 100 -7.25 -1.55 4.70
N LEU A 101 -6.88 -0.36 4.20
CA LEU A 101 -5.53 -0.07 3.72
C LEU A 101 -4.94 1.08 4.53
N GLU A 102 -3.63 1.07 4.71
CA GLU A 102 -2.87 2.16 5.37
C GLU A 102 -1.59 2.51 4.59
N GLY A 103 -0.89 3.55 5.04
CA GLY A 103 0.43 3.90 4.51
C GLY A 103 0.43 4.32 3.04
N VAL A 104 -0.63 5.03 2.61
CA VAL A 104 -0.77 5.43 1.20
C VAL A 104 0.35 6.39 0.81
N SER A 105 1.14 5.98 -0.18
CA SER A 105 2.21 6.79 -0.79
C SER A 105 1.96 6.88 -2.29
N CYS A 106 2.13 8.07 -2.85
CA CYS A 106 1.80 8.31 -4.25
C CYS A 106 2.89 9.11 -4.94
N TYR A 107 3.15 8.75 -6.19
CA TYR A 107 4.12 9.45 -7.01
C TYR A 107 3.76 9.29 -8.48
N LYS A 108 3.65 10.42 -9.19
CA LYS A 108 3.15 10.48 -10.57
C LYS A 108 1.79 9.77 -10.72
N ASN A 109 1.72 8.74 -11.56
CA ASN A 109 0.51 7.95 -11.83
C ASN A 109 0.46 6.65 -11.03
N TYR A 110 1.24 6.53 -9.95
CA TYR A 110 1.28 5.34 -9.12
C TYR A 110 0.88 5.67 -7.69
N ALA A 111 0.22 4.73 -7.05
CA ALA A 111 -0.10 4.76 -5.64
C ALA A 111 0.24 3.40 -5.03
N TYR A 112 0.68 3.42 -3.79
CA TYR A 112 1.07 2.26 -3.03
C TYR A 112 0.33 2.29 -1.70
N ALA A 113 -0.14 1.15 -1.24
CA ALA A 113 -0.76 1.00 0.08
C ALA A 113 -0.53 -0.40 0.62
N ARG A 114 -0.68 -0.58 1.93
CA ARG A 114 -0.53 -1.89 2.59
C ARG A 114 -1.79 -2.27 3.34
N ASP A 115 -1.98 -3.57 3.54
CA ASP A 115 -3.03 -4.06 4.44
C ASP A 115 -2.86 -3.41 5.83
N ALA A 116 -3.97 -2.89 6.35
CA ALA A 116 -4.02 -2.30 7.68
C ALA A 116 -4.26 -3.34 8.78
N ASP A 117 -4.65 -4.57 8.43
CA ASP A 117 -4.84 -5.63 9.40
C ASP A 117 -3.50 -6.04 10.04
N LYS A 118 -3.37 -5.74 11.33
CA LYS A 118 -2.18 -6.05 12.13
C LYS A 118 -2.29 -7.40 12.85
N THR A 119 -3.45 -8.05 12.76
CA THR A 119 -3.74 -9.31 13.42
C THR A 119 -3.33 -10.53 12.59
N GLN A 120 -3.07 -10.32 11.30
CA GLN A 120 -2.51 -11.32 10.39
C GLN A 120 -1.18 -11.86 10.96
N THR A 121 -1.06 -13.19 11.06
CA THR A 121 0.19 -13.87 11.45
C THR A 121 1.21 -13.92 10.31
N HIS A 122 0.80 -13.54 9.10
CA HIS A 122 1.64 -13.46 7.91
C HIS A 122 2.06 -12.02 7.65
N GLU A 123 3.12 -11.85 6.86
CA GLU A 123 3.58 -10.54 6.43
C GLU A 123 2.47 -9.79 5.69
N ARG A 124 2.35 -8.48 5.95
CA ARG A 124 1.25 -7.67 5.40
C ARG A 124 1.42 -7.54 3.89
N ALA A 125 0.33 -7.76 3.17
CA ALA A 125 0.32 -7.58 1.73
C ALA A 125 0.47 -6.09 1.39
N TYR A 126 1.33 -5.82 0.41
CA TYR A 126 1.48 -4.53 -0.22
C TYR A 126 0.81 -4.55 -1.58
N PHE A 127 0.16 -3.44 -1.93
CA PHE A 127 -0.63 -3.30 -3.15
C PHE A 127 -0.14 -2.10 -3.94
N LEU A 128 0.17 -2.33 -5.22
CA LEU A 128 0.51 -1.28 -6.17
C LEU A 128 -0.69 -0.97 -7.04
N PHE A 129 -0.95 0.32 -7.22
CA PHE A 129 -2.01 0.83 -8.06
C PHE A 129 -1.44 1.75 -9.15
N GLY A 130 -2.05 1.68 -10.33
CA GLY A 130 -1.75 2.53 -11.46
C GLY A 130 -2.96 3.38 -11.84
N TYR A 131 -2.72 4.66 -12.13
CA TYR A 131 -3.73 5.56 -12.67
C TYR A 131 -3.74 5.47 -14.20
N VAL A 132 -4.86 5.03 -14.77
CA VAL A 132 -4.99 4.82 -16.21
C VAL A 132 -5.77 5.96 -16.85
N ARG A 133 -5.17 6.58 -17.86
CA ARG A 133 -5.82 7.54 -18.77
C ARG A 133 -6.14 6.86 -20.11
N PRO A 134 -7.24 7.25 -20.80
CA PRO A 134 -8.19 8.32 -20.48
C PRO A 134 -9.28 7.92 -19.46
N GLY A 135 -9.27 6.68 -18.96
CA GLY A 135 -10.31 6.17 -18.06
C GLY A 135 -10.39 6.83 -16.68
N ASN A 136 -9.49 7.77 -16.38
CA ASN A 136 -9.39 8.53 -15.13
C ASN A 136 -9.61 7.70 -13.87
N ARG A 137 -9.13 6.46 -13.87
CA ARG A 137 -9.38 5.47 -12.80
C ARG A 137 -8.09 4.83 -12.32
N TRP A 138 -8.09 4.46 -11.05
CA TRP A 138 -7.07 3.60 -10.47
C TRP A 138 -7.38 2.14 -10.76
N ILE A 139 -6.35 1.36 -11.04
CA ILE A 139 -6.43 -0.10 -11.14
C ILE A 139 -5.37 -0.74 -10.25
N PRO A 140 -5.66 -1.88 -9.61
CA PRO A 140 -4.61 -2.66 -8.95
C PRO A 140 -3.72 -3.27 -10.04
N LEU A 141 -2.41 -3.12 -9.86
CA LEU A 141 -1.39 -3.62 -10.78
C LEU A 141 -0.73 -4.88 -10.25
N ASN A 142 -0.36 -4.88 -8.97
CA ASN A 142 0.40 -5.96 -8.37
C ASN A 142 0.15 -6.07 -6.85
N LEU A 143 0.49 -7.22 -6.29
CA LEU A 143 0.56 -7.50 -4.86
C LEU A 143 1.91 -8.13 -4.49
N GLY A 144 2.34 -8.01 -3.25
CA GLY A 144 3.48 -8.77 -2.74
C GLY A 144 3.92 -8.35 -1.35
N THR A 145 4.94 -9.02 -0.82
CA THR A 145 5.59 -8.66 0.45
C THR A 145 6.91 -7.91 0.25
N GLY A 146 7.40 -7.87 -0.99
CA GLY A 146 8.56 -7.08 -1.43
C GLY A 146 8.64 -7.05 -2.97
N GLY A 147 9.33 -6.06 -3.54
CA GLY A 147 9.50 -5.94 -5.00
C GLY A 147 8.21 -5.71 -5.79
N VAL A 148 7.16 -5.19 -5.15
CA VAL A 148 5.81 -5.07 -5.77
C VAL A 148 5.82 -4.17 -7.01
N CYS A 149 6.83 -3.32 -7.12
CA CYS A 149 7.01 -2.36 -8.21
C CYS A 149 7.86 -2.91 -9.36
N GLU A 150 8.49 -4.07 -9.21
CA GLU A 150 9.28 -4.69 -10.28
C GLU A 150 8.40 -5.10 -11.46
N GLY A 151 8.83 -4.78 -12.68
CA GLY A 151 8.07 -5.07 -13.91
C GLY A 151 6.88 -4.13 -14.17
N TYR A 152 6.37 -3.42 -13.16
CA TYR A 152 5.24 -2.47 -13.30
C TYR A 152 5.67 -1.01 -13.31
N VAL A 153 6.72 -0.70 -12.54
CA VAL A 153 7.33 0.62 -12.45
C VAL A 153 8.72 0.54 -13.05
N LEU A 154 8.83 0.89 -14.34
CA LEU A 154 10.09 0.81 -15.09
C LEU A 154 11.06 1.96 -14.75
N ASP A 155 10.53 3.08 -14.27
CA ASP A 155 11.31 4.25 -13.87
C ASP A 155 11.85 4.06 -12.44
N LYS A 156 13.18 3.96 -12.32
CA LYS A 156 13.86 3.78 -11.02
C LYS A 156 13.53 4.91 -10.04
N ALA A 157 13.47 6.16 -10.50
CA ALA A 157 13.18 7.29 -9.62
C ALA A 157 11.76 7.21 -9.03
N VAL A 158 10.81 6.61 -9.78
CA VAL A 158 9.46 6.35 -9.28
C VAL A 158 9.47 5.29 -8.19
N ARG A 159 10.22 4.20 -8.37
CA ARG A 159 10.37 3.16 -7.33
C ARG A 159 11.02 3.70 -6.06
N ASP A 160 12.16 4.38 -6.21
CA ASP A 160 12.91 4.95 -5.08
C ASP A 160 12.04 5.92 -4.25
N ARG A 161 11.09 6.62 -4.90
CA ARG A 161 10.21 7.59 -4.23
C ARG A 161 8.98 6.96 -3.58
N LEU A 162 8.51 5.82 -4.08
CA LEU A 162 7.37 5.10 -3.51
C LEU A 162 7.72 4.39 -2.18
N GLY A 163 9.01 4.13 -1.92
CA GLY A 163 9.52 3.63 -0.64
C GLY A 163 9.56 2.10 -0.55
N GLU A 164 9.80 1.55 0.64
CA GLU A 164 10.27 0.17 0.93
C GLU A 164 9.39 -1.00 0.44
N GLY A 165 8.21 -0.74 -0.14
CA GLY A 165 7.45 -1.78 -0.86
C GLY A 165 7.72 -1.85 -2.36
N CYS A 166 8.43 -0.85 -2.86
CA CYS A 166 9.24 -0.87 -4.06
C CYS A 166 10.72 -1.01 -3.65
#